data_AF-K2C0S3-F1
#
_entry.id   AF-K2C0S3-F1
#
_cell.length_a   1.000
_cell.length_b   1.000
_cell.length_c   1.000
_cell.angle_alpha   90.00
_cell.angle_beta   90.00
_cell.angle_gamma   90.00
#
_symmetry.space_group_name_H-M   'P 1'
#
loop_
_entity.id
_entity.type
_entity.pdbx_description
1 polymer ?
#
loop_
_entity_poly.entity_id
_entity_poly.type
_entity_poly.pdbx_seq_one_letter_code
_entity_poly.pdbx_strand_id
1 'polypeptide(L)'
;MQLPIIWGLYNVLNNVVHKSSNELVGYINGIVLPQLRLDSAWETTFFGLPLGQSPSQLMNTMAIVAISIPVITGVLQFLQSKMIFVSPPKIPGKKNDDFATAFQTQAAYIFPIMIAFFSFTLPAGLSLYWNTFTIFGIIQQYKIGGWGGLAQLWQKVKTLQKK
;
A
#
# COMPACT_ATOMS: atom_id res chain seq x y z
N MET A 1 -1.57 -6.44 -13.92
CA MET A 1 -0.80 -7.62 -13.48
C MET A 1 0.08 -7.26 -12.28
N GLN A 2 -0.49 -7.07 -11.08
CA GLN A 2 0.31 -6.81 -9.84
C GLN A 2 0.37 -8.03 -8.90
N LEU A 3 -0.61 -8.94 -9.02
CA LEU A 3 -0.74 -10.09 -8.11
C LEU A 3 0.50 -11.00 -8.03
N PRO A 4 1.18 -11.36 -9.14
CA PRO A 4 2.39 -12.18 -9.05
C PRO A 4 3.52 -11.50 -8.27
N ILE A 5 3.66 -10.18 -8.43
CA ILE A 5 4.70 -9.39 -7.76
C ILE A 5 4.42 -9.33 -6.26
N ILE A 6 3.17 -9.07 -5.86
CA ILE A 6 2.75 -9.04 -4.46
C ILE A 6 2.96 -10.42 -3.82
N TRP A 7 2.60 -11.49 -4.50
CA TRP A 7 2.81 -12.86 -4.00
C TRP A 7 4.28 -13.21 -3.84
N GLY A 8 5.11 -12.85 -4.82
CA GLY A 8 6.57 -13.06 -4.74
C GLY A 8 7.17 -12.29 -3.56
N LEU A 9 6.83 -11.01 -3.41
CA LEU A 9 7.32 -10.18 -2.31
C LEU A 9 6.86 -10.72 -0.95
N TYR A 10 5.59 -11.09 -0.81
CA TYR A 10 5.05 -11.67 0.42
C TYR A 10 5.78 -12.97 0.80
N ASN A 11 6.08 -13.82 -0.20
CA ASN A 11 6.84 -15.04 0.01
C ASN A 11 8.26 -14.74 0.52
N VAL A 12 8.96 -13.78 -0.09
CA VAL A 12 10.29 -13.35 0.36
C VAL A 12 10.23 -12.78 1.78
N LEU A 13 9.25 -11.95 2.10
CA LEU A 13 9.13 -11.37 3.43
C LEU A 13 8.96 -12.44 4.51
N ASN A 14 8.14 -13.47 4.26
CA ASN A 14 7.88 -14.52 5.24
C ASN A 14 8.98 -15.59 5.29
N ASN A 15 9.58 -15.93 4.16
CA ASN A 15 10.55 -17.04 4.09
C ASN A 15 12.00 -16.60 4.16
N VAL A 16 12.29 -15.31 4.00
CA VAL A 16 13.65 -14.76 4.04
C VAL A 16 13.72 -13.72 5.15
N VAL A 17 12.88 -12.69 5.10
CA VAL A 17 13.03 -11.53 6.00
C VAL A 17 12.58 -11.81 7.45
N HIS A 18 11.67 -12.78 7.64
CA HIS A 18 11.18 -13.18 8.97
C HIS A 18 12.05 -14.24 9.68
N LYS A 19 12.98 -14.89 8.97
CA LYS A 19 13.81 -15.96 9.54
C LYS A 19 14.93 -15.40 10.42
N SER A 20 15.33 -16.17 11.44
CA SER A 20 16.52 -15.83 12.22
C SER A 20 17.78 -15.89 11.35
N SER A 21 18.79 -15.08 11.67
CA SER A 21 20.00 -14.93 10.85
C SER A 21 20.69 -16.26 10.52
N ASN A 22 20.71 -17.20 11.46
CA ASN A 22 21.35 -18.51 11.27
C ASN A 22 20.52 -19.44 10.37
N GLU A 23 19.19 -19.39 10.48
CA GLU A 23 18.28 -20.18 9.63
C GLU A 23 18.28 -19.67 8.19
N LEU A 24 18.39 -18.35 8.00
CA LEU A 24 18.46 -17.75 6.67
C LEU A 24 19.74 -18.17 5.93
N VAL A 25 20.89 -18.08 6.60
CA VAL A 25 22.18 -18.46 6.01
C VAL A 25 22.18 -19.94 5.64
N GLY A 26 21.66 -20.81 6.51
CA GLY A 26 21.51 -22.23 6.21
C GLY A 26 20.58 -22.51 5.03
N TYR A 27 19.43 -21.83 4.97
CA TYR A 27 18.48 -21.97 3.87
C TYR A 27 19.07 -21.53 2.53
N ILE A 28 19.70 -20.35 2.48
CA ILE A 28 20.32 -19.82 1.26
C ILE A 28 21.49 -20.73 0.83
N ASN A 29 22.39 -21.09 1.76
CA ASN A 29 23.58 -21.90 1.47
C ASN A 29 23.25 -23.33 1.01
N GLY A 30 22.05 -23.83 1.30
CA GLY A 30 21.54 -25.10 0.77
C GLY A 30 21.05 -25.03 -0.69
N ILE A 31 20.84 -23.84 -1.23
CA ILE A 31 20.29 -23.62 -2.58
C ILE A 31 21.36 -23.03 -3.52
N VAL A 32 22.26 -22.19 -3.01
CA VAL A 32 23.25 -21.48 -3.84
C VAL A 32 24.55 -22.27 -4.05
N LEU A 33 25.24 -21.94 -5.15
CA LEU A 33 26.56 -22.48 -5.45
C LEU A 33 27.59 -22.11 -4.36
N PRO A 34 28.66 -22.91 -4.16
CA PRO A 34 29.66 -22.66 -3.12
C PRO A 34 30.25 -21.25 -3.12
N GLN A 35 30.37 -20.63 -4.30
CA GLN A 35 30.91 -19.27 -4.50
C GLN A 35 29.94 -18.15 -4.08
N LEU A 36 28.67 -18.46 -3.89
CA LEU A 36 27.60 -17.51 -3.54
C LEU A 36 27.06 -17.72 -2.12
N ARG A 37 27.74 -18.53 -1.32
CA ARG A 37 27.36 -18.77 0.07
C ARG A 37 27.50 -17.48 0.88
N LEU A 38 26.57 -17.32 1.80
CA LEU A 38 26.55 -16.21 2.73
C LEU A 38 27.34 -16.59 3.99
N ASP A 39 28.14 -15.66 4.47
CA ASP A 39 28.83 -15.76 5.77
C ASP A 39 27.95 -15.26 6.92
N SER A 40 27.02 -14.34 6.64
CA SER A 40 26.09 -13.76 7.61
C SER A 40 24.79 -13.32 6.93
N ALA A 41 23.72 -13.20 7.72
CA ALA A 41 22.46 -12.66 7.24
C ALA A 41 22.52 -11.14 7.12
N TRP A 42 21.81 -10.61 6.13
CA TRP A 42 21.59 -9.19 5.97
C TRP A 42 20.65 -8.62 7.04
N GLU A 43 20.85 -7.33 7.29
CA GLU A 43 19.98 -6.48 8.08
C GLU A 43 18.60 -6.37 7.38
N THR A 44 17.52 -6.70 8.09
CA THR A 44 16.14 -6.74 7.56
C THR A 44 15.28 -5.59 8.06
N THR A 45 15.88 -4.65 8.75
CA THR A 45 15.27 -3.44 9.28
C THR A 45 15.42 -2.29 8.26
N PHE A 46 14.47 -1.36 8.25
CA PHE A 46 14.50 -0.17 7.40
C PHE A 46 14.19 1.05 8.27
N PHE A 47 15.17 1.93 8.45
CA PHE A 47 15.09 3.01 9.44
C PHE A 47 14.69 2.51 10.84
N GLY A 48 15.13 1.32 11.22
CA GLY A 48 14.79 0.69 12.50
C GLY A 48 13.43 -0.01 12.55
N LEU A 49 12.66 -0.01 11.44
CA LEU A 49 11.43 -0.79 11.31
C LEU A 49 11.73 -2.21 10.81
N PRO A 50 11.43 -3.28 11.57
CA PRO A 50 11.63 -4.64 11.10
C PRO A 50 10.64 -4.98 9.98
N LEU A 51 11.13 -5.17 8.76
CA LEU A 51 10.28 -5.33 7.57
C LEU A 51 9.49 -6.65 7.57
N GLY A 52 9.99 -7.67 8.28
CA GLY A 52 9.37 -8.98 8.39
C GLY A 52 8.23 -9.07 9.41
N GLN A 53 8.13 -8.11 10.35
CA GLN A 53 7.07 -8.11 11.36
C GLN A 53 5.85 -7.32 10.88
N SER A 54 4.65 -7.74 11.27
CA SER A 54 3.44 -6.97 11.00
C SER A 54 3.30 -5.82 11.99
N PRO A 55 2.66 -4.70 11.61
CA PRO A 55 2.39 -3.64 12.57
C PRO A 55 1.57 -4.09 13.78
N SER A 56 0.68 -5.06 13.64
CA SER A 56 -0.02 -5.67 14.76
C SER A 56 0.92 -6.30 15.80
N GLN A 57 2.01 -6.93 15.37
CA GLN A 57 3.04 -7.47 16.26
C GLN A 57 3.86 -6.36 16.93
N LEU A 58 4.07 -5.25 16.21
CA LEU A 58 4.83 -4.09 16.70
C LEU A 58 4.06 -3.19 17.68
N MET A 59 2.78 -3.47 17.93
CA MET A 59 1.96 -2.66 18.85
C MET A 59 2.54 -2.56 20.26
N ASN A 60 3.20 -3.62 20.74
CA ASN A 60 3.76 -3.66 22.10
C ASN A 60 5.12 -2.96 22.22
N THR A 61 5.85 -2.78 21.12
CA THR A 61 7.22 -2.24 21.12
C THR A 61 7.29 -0.84 20.52
N MET A 62 6.52 -0.57 19.47
CA MET A 62 6.53 0.66 18.67
C MET A 62 5.12 1.08 18.27
N ALA A 63 4.21 1.21 19.25
CA ALA A 63 2.78 1.48 19.01
C ALA A 63 2.51 2.65 18.04
N ILE A 64 3.25 3.76 18.18
CA ILE A 64 3.08 4.94 17.32
C ILE A 64 3.43 4.61 15.87
N VAL A 65 4.54 3.92 15.65
CA VAL A 65 4.98 3.50 14.30
C VAL A 65 3.99 2.48 13.74
N ALA A 66 3.57 1.50 14.55
CA ALA A 66 2.63 0.46 14.16
C ALA A 66 1.28 1.03 13.69
N ILE A 67 0.74 2.05 14.35
CA ILE A 67 -0.50 2.72 13.94
C ILE A 67 -0.28 3.64 12.73
N SER A 68 0.88 4.28 12.62
CA SER A 68 1.17 5.20 11.50
C SER A 68 1.16 4.48 10.15
N ILE A 69 1.63 3.22 10.09
CA ILE A 69 1.72 2.43 8.86
C ILE A 69 0.35 2.29 8.16
N PRO A 70 -0.70 1.75 8.80
CA PRO A 70 -2.01 1.61 8.16
C PRO A 70 -2.71 2.94 7.90
N VAL A 71 -2.48 3.95 8.73
CA VAL A 71 -3.02 5.30 8.50
C VAL A 71 -2.43 5.91 7.24
N ILE A 72 -1.10 5.94 7.12
CA ILE A 72 -0.40 6.47 5.94
C ILE A 72 -0.79 5.68 4.70
N THR A 73 -0.81 4.36 4.80
CA THR A 73 -1.17 3.49 3.68
C THR A 73 -2.59 3.77 3.21
N GLY A 74 -3.56 3.82 4.12
CA GLY A 74 -4.95 4.13 3.78
C GLY A 74 -5.13 5.50 3.15
N VAL A 75 -4.46 6.52 3.68
CA VAL A 75 -4.50 7.89 3.12
C VAL A 75 -3.92 7.93 1.72
N LEU A 76 -2.75 7.32 1.49
CA LEU A 76 -2.12 7.27 0.18
C LEU A 76 -2.99 6.53 -0.84
N GLN A 77 -3.52 5.37 -0.47
CA GLN A 77 -4.43 4.60 -1.33
C GLN A 77 -5.69 5.39 -1.66
N PHE A 78 -6.26 6.08 -0.68
CA PHE A 78 -7.42 6.93 -0.88
C PHE A 78 -7.12 8.07 -1.86
N LEU A 79 -6.02 8.79 -1.66
CA LEU A 79 -5.62 9.88 -2.54
C LEU A 79 -5.44 9.41 -3.98
N GLN A 80 -4.68 8.33 -4.18
CA GLN A 80 -4.48 7.75 -5.51
C GLN A 80 -5.80 7.32 -6.15
N SER A 81 -6.65 6.61 -5.38
CA SER A 81 -7.94 6.13 -5.85
C SER A 81 -8.86 7.29 -6.27
N LYS A 82 -8.88 8.40 -5.52
CA LYS A 82 -9.63 9.62 -5.87
C LYS A 82 -9.08 10.36 -7.09
N MET A 83 -7.79 10.26 -7.38
CA MET A 83 -7.20 10.85 -8.59
C MET A 83 -7.57 10.03 -9.84
N ILE A 84 -7.69 8.71 -9.71
CA ILE A 84 -8.01 7.79 -10.82
C ILE A 84 -9.51 7.73 -11.08
N PHE A 85 -10.32 7.49 -10.05
CA PHE A 85 -11.76 7.32 -10.17
C PHE A 85 -12.47 8.67 -10.02
N VAL A 86 -12.57 9.39 -11.14
CA VAL A 86 -13.40 10.59 -11.26
C VAL A 86 -14.85 10.15 -11.44
N SER A 87 -15.75 10.57 -10.53
CA SER A 87 -17.19 10.36 -10.75
C SER A 87 -17.61 11.08 -12.03
N PRO A 88 -18.19 10.38 -13.03
CA PRO A 88 -18.64 11.04 -14.24
C PRO A 88 -19.67 12.13 -13.90
N PRO A 89 -19.66 13.29 -14.59
CA PRO A 89 -20.67 14.31 -14.38
C PRO A 89 -22.06 13.70 -14.54
N LYS A 90 -22.96 13.97 -13.58
CA LYS A 90 -24.37 13.56 -13.69
C LYS A 90 -24.99 14.34 -14.84
N ILE A 91 -25.14 13.72 -16.00
CA ILE A 91 -25.84 14.32 -17.15
C ILE A 91 -27.36 14.14 -16.89
N PRO A 92 -28.15 15.21 -16.78
CA PRO A 92 -29.60 15.10 -16.61
C PRO A 92 -30.20 14.27 -17.76
N GLY A 93 -30.95 13.21 -17.43
CA GLY A 93 -31.63 12.36 -18.42
C GLY A 93 -30.86 11.13 -18.89
N LYS A 94 -29.57 10.96 -18.52
CA LYS A 94 -28.82 9.72 -18.76
C LYS A 94 -28.75 8.92 -17.47
N LYS A 95 -29.35 7.72 -17.43
CA LYS A 95 -29.07 6.75 -16.37
C LYS A 95 -27.59 6.37 -16.52
N ASN A 96 -26.74 6.93 -15.66
CA ASN A 96 -25.42 6.34 -15.46
C ASN A 96 -25.66 4.88 -15.05
N ASP A 97 -24.96 3.91 -15.64
CA ASP A 97 -25.11 2.52 -15.22
C ASP A 97 -24.90 2.43 -13.71
N ASP A 98 -25.96 2.09 -12.98
CA ASP A 98 -25.98 2.06 -11.52
C ASP A 98 -24.89 1.11 -11.01
N PHE A 99 -24.66 0.02 -11.74
CA PHE A 99 -23.60 -0.94 -11.45
C PHE A 99 -22.20 -0.34 -11.61
N ALA A 100 -21.92 0.34 -12.72
CA ALA A 100 -20.60 0.94 -12.96
C ALA A 100 -20.29 2.05 -11.94
N THR A 101 -21.29 2.84 -11.59
CA THR A 101 -21.17 3.91 -10.59
C THR A 101 -20.95 3.34 -9.18
N ALA A 102 -21.69 2.30 -8.81
CA ALA A 102 -21.51 1.60 -7.54
C ALA A 102 -20.12 0.97 -7.45
N PHE A 103 -19.66 0.31 -8.51
CA PHE A 103 -18.34 -0.30 -8.56
C PHE A 103 -17.21 0.73 -8.41
N GLN A 104 -17.27 1.85 -9.14
CA GLN A 104 -16.31 2.95 -9.02
C GLN A 104 -16.28 3.52 -7.60
N THR A 105 -17.45 3.65 -6.96
CA THR A 105 -17.55 4.13 -5.58
C THR A 105 -16.91 3.15 -4.61
N GLN A 106 -17.16 1.85 -4.76
CA GLN A 106 -16.52 0.83 -3.94
C GLN A 106 -15.00 0.84 -4.11
N ALA A 107 -14.50 0.92 -5.35
CA ALA A 107 -13.07 1.04 -5.63
C ALA A 107 -12.46 2.34 -5.04
N ALA A 108 -13.22 3.44 -5.03
CA ALA A 108 -12.79 4.73 -4.50
C ALA A 108 -12.61 4.75 -2.97
N TYR A 109 -13.42 4.00 -2.22
CA TYR A 109 -13.48 4.11 -0.75
C TYR A 109 -13.19 2.79 -0.03
N ILE A 110 -13.77 1.68 -0.46
CA ILE A 110 -13.65 0.39 0.23
C ILE A 110 -12.25 -0.18 0.04
N PHE A 111 -11.72 -0.12 -1.19
CA PHE A 111 -10.38 -0.66 -1.48
C PHE A 111 -9.27 -0.02 -0.63
N PRO A 112 -9.19 1.33 -0.50
CA PRO A 112 -8.23 1.95 0.42
C PRO A 112 -8.34 1.48 1.87
N ILE A 113 -9.56 1.29 2.38
CA ILE A 113 -9.80 0.80 3.74
C ILE A 113 -9.29 -0.65 3.89
N MET A 114 -9.56 -1.51 2.91
CA MET A 114 -9.07 -2.88 2.92
C MET A 114 -7.54 -2.93 2.91
N ILE A 115 -6.88 -2.13 2.06
CA ILE A 115 -5.41 -2.09 2.03
C ILE A 115 -4.84 -1.53 3.34
N ALA A 116 -5.49 -0.52 3.94
CA ALA A 116 -5.11 -0.04 5.27
C ALA A 116 -5.19 -1.16 6.32
N PHE A 117 -6.28 -1.94 6.33
CA PHE A 117 -6.40 -3.08 7.22
C PHE A 117 -5.33 -4.15 6.98
N PHE A 118 -5.07 -4.53 5.72
CA PHE A 118 -4.02 -5.50 5.40
C PHE A 118 -2.63 -5.01 5.76
N SER A 119 -2.37 -3.72 5.61
CA SER A 119 -1.09 -3.13 6.02
C SER A 119 -0.86 -3.18 7.53
N PHE A 120 -1.90 -3.41 8.34
CA PHE A 120 -1.78 -3.64 9.79
C PHE A 120 -1.45 -5.09 10.15
N THR A 121 -1.95 -6.05 9.37
CA THR A 121 -1.83 -7.49 9.68
C THR A 121 -0.71 -8.20 8.93
N LEU A 122 -0.30 -7.69 7.77
CA LEU A 122 0.77 -8.26 6.95
C LEU A 122 2.13 -7.64 7.29
N PRO A 123 3.26 -8.26 6.86
CA PRO A 123 4.60 -7.74 7.14
C PRO A 123 4.77 -6.29 6.67
N ALA A 124 5.42 -5.47 7.47
CA ALA A 124 5.58 -4.04 7.22
C ALA A 124 6.30 -3.71 5.89
N GLY A 125 7.16 -4.61 5.41
CA GLY A 125 7.78 -4.49 4.09
C GLY A 125 6.79 -4.47 2.93
N LEU A 126 5.63 -5.12 3.08
CA LEU A 126 4.58 -5.08 2.06
C LEU A 126 3.89 -3.71 2.01
N SER A 127 3.65 -3.10 3.17
CA SER A 127 3.14 -1.74 3.30
C SER A 127 4.12 -0.71 2.71
N LEU A 128 5.42 -0.88 2.94
CA LEU A 128 6.47 -0.04 2.34
C LEU A 128 6.44 -0.12 0.81
N TYR A 129 6.31 -1.32 0.25
CA TYR A 129 6.17 -1.52 -1.19
C TYR A 129 4.92 -0.81 -1.74
N TRP A 130 3.75 -1.01 -1.14
CA TRP A 130 2.52 -0.37 -1.58
C TRP A 130 2.63 1.15 -1.54
N ASN A 131 3.14 1.71 -0.44
CA ASN A 131 3.27 3.15 -0.27
C ASN A 131 4.21 3.76 -1.30
N THR A 132 5.36 3.11 -1.54
CA THR A 132 6.32 3.56 -2.54
C THR A 132 5.68 3.59 -3.92
N PHE A 133 5.03 2.49 -4.34
CA PHE A 133 4.39 2.40 -5.64
C PHE A 133 3.24 3.43 -5.79
N THR A 134 2.43 3.60 -4.74
CA THR A 134 1.34 4.57 -4.73
C THR A 134 1.84 6.01 -4.82
N ILE A 135 2.93 6.37 -4.14
CA ILE A 135 3.53 7.71 -4.24
C ILE A 135 3.98 7.98 -5.68
N PHE A 136 4.69 7.04 -6.31
CA PHE A 136 5.07 7.18 -7.72
C PHE A 136 3.85 7.32 -8.64
N GLY A 137 2.81 6.52 -8.40
CA GLY A 137 1.56 6.60 -9.14
C GLY A 137 0.84 7.94 -8.97
N ILE A 138 0.81 8.51 -7.77
CA ILE A 138 0.26 9.85 -7.50
C ILE A 138 1.05 10.92 -8.27
N ILE A 139 2.39 10.86 -8.21
CA ILE A 139 3.25 11.80 -8.92
C ILE A 139 3.02 11.71 -10.43
N GLN A 140 2.96 10.51 -10.98
CA GLN A 140 2.68 10.28 -12.39
C GLN A 140 1.30 10.81 -12.78
N GLN A 141 0.26 10.46 -12.01
CA GLN A 141 -1.10 10.91 -12.28
C GLN A 141 -1.20 12.44 -12.22
N TYR A 142 -0.53 13.07 -11.26
CA TYR A 142 -0.48 14.53 -11.15
C TYR A 142 0.16 15.17 -12.38
N LYS A 143 1.29 14.63 -12.87
CA LYS A 143 1.98 15.18 -14.04
C LYS A 143 1.20 15.02 -15.35
N ILE A 144 0.44 13.94 -15.50
CA ILE A 144 -0.28 13.61 -16.75
C ILE A 144 -1.71 14.16 -16.74
N GLY A 145 -2.45 13.93 -15.65
CA GLY A 145 -3.89 14.21 -15.54
C GLY A 145 -4.26 15.17 -14.40
N GLY A 146 -3.29 15.74 -13.70
CA GLY A 146 -3.52 16.66 -12.58
C GLY A 146 -4.18 16.00 -11.37
N TRP A 147 -4.91 16.78 -10.58
CA TRP A 147 -5.54 16.34 -9.32
C TRP A 147 -6.78 15.45 -9.52
N GLY A 148 -7.29 15.28 -10.75
CA GLY A 148 -8.46 14.46 -11.05
C GLY A 148 -9.66 14.77 -10.14
N GLY A 149 -10.21 13.73 -9.50
CA GLY A 149 -11.38 13.85 -8.60
C GLY A 149 -11.11 14.62 -7.30
N LEU A 150 -9.85 14.84 -6.90
CA LEU A 150 -9.53 15.63 -5.70
C LEU A 150 -9.86 17.12 -5.89
N ALA A 151 -9.71 17.65 -7.10
CA ALA A 151 -10.09 19.03 -7.40
C ALA A 151 -11.59 19.27 -7.15
N GLN A 152 -12.44 18.29 -7.46
CA GLN A 152 -13.89 18.38 -7.24
C GLN A 152 -14.25 18.40 -5.75
N LEU A 153 -13.53 17.63 -4.91
CA LEU A 153 -13.72 17.66 -3.46
C LEU A 153 -13.38 19.03 -2.88
N TRP A 154 -12.25 19.60 -3.31
CA TRP A 154 -11.86 20.96 -2.91
C TRP A 154 -12.91 22.00 -3.24
N GLN A 155 -13.54 21.92 -4.43
CA GLN A 155 -14.61 22.84 -4.79
C GLN A 155 -15.86 22.64 -3.93
N LYS A 156 -16.25 21.39 -3.64
CA LYS A 156 -17.39 21.10 -2.76
C LYS A 156 -17.20 21.65 -1.36
N VAL A 157 -16.02 21.45 -0.76
CA VAL A 157 -15.70 21.98 0.58
C VAL A 157 -15.80 23.51 0.60
N LYS A 158 -15.25 24.20 -0.42
CA LYS A 158 -15.38 25.67 -0.53
C LYS A 158 -16.83 26.14 -0.65
N THR A 159 -17.69 25.42 -1.36
CA THR A 159 -19.11 25.78 -1.47
C THR A 159 -19.89 25.55 -0.17
N LEU A 160 -19.53 24.54 0.61
CA LEU A 160 -20.15 24.25 1.91
C LEU A 160 -19.77 25.29 2.98
N GLN A 161 -18.56 25.85 2.92
CA GLN A 161 -18.11 26.91 3.83
C GLN A 161 -18.75 28.28 3.54
N LYS A 162 -19.38 28.46 2.38
CA LYS A 162 -20.05 29.72 1.98
C LYS A 162 -21.56 29.73 2.28
N LYS A 163 -22.11 28.64 2.78
CA LYS A 163 -23.49 28.55 3.29
C LYS A 163 -23.48 28.67 4.80
#